data_AF-A0A6I9YSD7-F1
#
_entry.id   AF-A0A6I9YSD7-F1
#
_cell.length_a   1.000
_cell.length_b   1.000
_cell.length_c   1.000
_cell.angle_alpha   90.00
_cell.angle_beta   90.00
_cell.angle_gamma   90.00
#
_symmetry.space_group_name_H-M   'P 1'
#
loop_
_entity.id
_entity.type
_entity.pdbx_description
1 polymer ?
#
loop_
_entity_poly.entity_id
_entity_poly.type
_entity_poly.pdbx_seq_one_letter_code
_entity_poly.pdbx_strand_id
1 'polypeptide(L)'
;MAEEEEEGAPAGSACPTVSTAALGSPSPSSLDKEAKELVNEMLSPGLKLGGTSVPVASLEEKDAPQKQLLELRGRLGKIHSLVQKIKGGAADLESSGDLKSRLKRARLLESQIRQRKLSPKEERKEPESTAETSEKVPAYQRFHTLAEDVPPSLLLPYKYKVLAEMFRSTDTLVAMMFNRLEAVTFAKVKKGVQEMTRKRFEERHLGQIKA
;
A
#
# COMPACT_ATOMS: atom_id res chain seq x y z
N MET A 1 -31.44 65.47 20.28
CA MET A 1 -30.13 65.98 20.71
C MET A 1 -29.18 64.80 20.53
N ALA A 2 -28.67 64.52 19.34
CA ALA A 2 -27.87 65.35 18.43
C ALA A 2 -26.61 65.85 19.16
N GLU A 3 -25.50 65.13 18.99
CA GLU A 3 -24.24 65.51 18.28
C GLU A 3 -23.33 66.31 19.24
N GLU A 4 -22.01 66.12 19.36
CA GLU A 4 -20.89 66.07 18.38
C GLU A 4 -19.73 65.22 19.01
N GLU A 5 -19.00 64.34 18.31
CA GLU A 5 -17.92 64.54 17.31
C GLU A 5 -16.61 65.18 17.83
N GLU A 6 -15.50 64.41 17.76
CA GLU A 6 -14.19 64.74 17.12
C GLU A 6 -13.28 63.49 17.25
N GLU A 7 -13.01 62.71 16.20
CA GLU A 7 -12.03 62.86 15.10
C GLU A 7 -10.55 62.63 15.49
N GLY A 8 -9.85 61.80 14.69
CA GLY A 8 -8.42 61.52 14.85
C GLY A 8 -7.95 60.28 14.08
N ALA A 9 -7.79 60.42 12.77
CA ALA A 9 -7.47 59.37 11.79
C ALA A 9 -5.93 59.08 11.67
N PRO A 10 -5.41 58.39 10.62
CA PRO A 10 -4.61 57.17 10.77
C PRO A 10 -3.15 57.30 10.30
N ALA A 11 -2.25 56.44 10.79
CA ALA A 11 -0.88 56.37 10.25
C ALA A 11 -0.22 55.00 10.39
N GLY A 12 0.41 54.54 9.29
CA GLY A 12 1.61 53.70 9.27
C GLY A 12 1.36 52.19 9.28
N SER A 13 1.42 51.51 8.14
CA SER A 13 2.68 51.00 7.55
C SER A 13 3.42 49.98 8.41
N ALA A 14 3.29 48.69 8.07
CA ALA A 14 4.42 47.84 7.70
C ALA A 14 3.97 46.38 7.52
N CYS A 15 4.17 45.86 6.31
CA CYS A 15 4.14 44.44 6.01
C CYS A 15 5.24 43.71 6.79
N PRO A 16 4.98 42.56 7.43
CA PRO A 16 6.06 41.65 7.78
C PRO A 16 6.48 40.86 6.55
N THR A 17 7.72 41.11 6.15
CA THR A 17 8.53 40.45 5.13
C THR A 17 8.43 38.92 5.23
N VAL A 18 8.19 38.30 4.07
CA VAL A 18 8.45 36.88 3.82
C VAL A 18 9.95 36.63 3.93
N SER A 19 10.38 35.92 4.97
CA SER A 19 11.70 35.30 5.01
C SER A 19 11.63 33.94 4.33
N THR A 20 12.02 33.92 3.06
CA THR A 20 12.34 32.71 2.31
C THR A 20 13.69 32.19 2.82
N ALA A 21 13.69 31.29 3.80
CA ALA A 21 14.86 30.51 4.16
C ALA A 21 14.85 29.21 3.33
N ALA A 22 15.80 29.13 2.40
CA ALA A 22 16.07 27.97 1.58
C ALA A 22 16.43 26.76 2.46
N LEU A 23 15.60 25.72 2.43
CA LEU A 23 15.92 24.41 2.98
C LEU A 23 16.91 23.73 2.03
N GLY A 24 18.14 23.55 2.50
CA GLY A 24 19.16 22.77 1.81
C GLY A 24 18.73 21.31 1.67
N SER A 25 18.83 20.79 0.45
CA SER A 25 18.67 19.38 0.13
C SER A 25 19.91 18.57 0.55
N PRO A 26 19.78 17.46 1.31
CA PRO A 26 20.82 16.45 1.35
C PRO A 26 20.68 15.49 0.16
N SER A 27 21.71 15.47 -0.69
CA SER A 27 21.88 14.47 -1.75
C SER A 27 22.19 13.08 -1.14
N PRO A 28 21.62 11.96 -1.64
CA PRO A 28 22.03 10.63 -1.22
C PRO A 28 23.25 10.18 -2.03
N SER A 29 24.41 10.11 -1.37
CA SER A 29 25.61 9.51 -1.94
C SER A 29 25.92 8.17 -1.26
N SER A 30 26.12 7.14 -2.10
CA SER A 30 26.90 5.93 -1.85
C SER A 30 26.28 4.83 -0.99
N LEU A 31 25.37 4.03 -1.57
CA LEU A 31 25.12 2.64 -1.10
C LEU A 31 25.08 1.63 -2.26
N ASP A 32 25.86 1.86 -3.31
CA ASP A 32 25.91 0.95 -4.48
C ASP A 32 27.22 0.14 -4.58
N LYS A 33 28.11 0.25 -3.59
CA LYS A 33 29.40 -0.46 -3.56
C LYS A 33 29.36 -1.79 -2.80
N GLU A 34 28.52 -1.91 -1.77
CA GLU A 34 28.51 -3.10 -0.89
C GLU A 34 27.86 -4.34 -1.53
N ALA A 35 26.93 -4.16 -2.47
CA ALA A 35 26.26 -5.27 -3.15
C ALA A 35 27.16 -6.04 -4.14
N LYS A 36 28.31 -5.47 -4.53
CA LYS A 36 29.26 -6.12 -5.46
C LYS A 36 30.34 -6.93 -4.75
N GLU A 37 30.59 -6.65 -3.46
CA GLU A 37 31.64 -7.34 -2.70
C GLU A 37 31.18 -8.70 -2.15
N LEU A 38 29.88 -8.91 -1.96
CA LEU A 38 29.33 -10.18 -1.46
C LEU A 38 29.31 -11.32 -2.50
N VAL A 39 29.50 -11.00 -3.79
CA VAL A 39 29.43 -11.99 -4.89
C VAL A 39 30.83 -12.50 -5.27
N ASN A 40 31.89 -11.77 -4.93
CA ASN A 40 33.26 -12.17 -5.26
C ASN A 40 33.91 -13.07 -4.20
N GLU A 41 33.29 -13.23 -3.03
CA GLU A 41 33.71 -14.15 -1.95
C GLU A 41 33.24 -15.60 -2.21
N MET A 42 32.22 -15.80 -3.06
CA MET A 42 31.68 -17.13 -3.37
C MET A 42 32.46 -17.89 -4.45
N LEU A 43 33.52 -17.29 -5.02
CA LEU A 43 34.25 -17.83 -6.18
C LEU A 43 35.77 -17.67 -6.03
N SER A 44 36.38 -18.35 -5.06
CA SER A 44 37.79 -18.78 -5.14
C SER A 44 38.07 -19.98 -4.23
N PRO A 45 38.64 -21.10 -4.72
CA PRO A 45 39.13 -22.18 -3.88
C PRO A 45 40.50 -21.78 -3.28
N GLY A 46 40.50 -21.49 -1.98
CA GLY A 46 41.72 -21.11 -1.25
C GLY A 46 42.66 -22.29 -1.02
N LEU A 47 43.83 -22.26 -1.67
CA LEU A 47 45.02 -23.03 -1.31
C LEU A 47 45.59 -22.48 0.02
N LYS A 48 45.72 -23.33 1.04
CA LYS A 48 46.43 -22.99 2.29
C LYS A 48 47.69 -23.85 2.41
N LEU A 49 48.85 -23.19 2.43
CA LEU A 49 50.18 -23.74 2.69
C LEU A 49 50.56 -23.51 4.17
N GLY A 50 50.97 -24.59 4.85
CA GLY A 50 51.80 -24.64 6.07
C GLY A 50 51.08 -24.47 7.42
N GLY A 51 51.24 -25.32 8.45
CA GLY A 51 52.01 -26.56 8.60
C GLY A 51 51.82 -27.17 10.01
N THR A 52 52.01 -28.50 10.10
CA THR A 52 52.30 -29.35 11.29
C THR A 52 51.15 -29.54 12.30
N SER A 53 50.62 -30.73 12.65
CA SER A 53 51.17 -32.09 12.79
C SER A 53 50.12 -33.20 12.54
N VAL A 54 50.59 -34.36 12.05
CA VAL A 54 49.92 -35.64 11.69
C VAL A 54 49.58 -36.48 12.96
N PRO A 55 48.92 -37.67 12.95
CA PRO A 55 47.95 -38.34 12.04
C PRO A 55 46.67 -38.87 12.74
N VAL A 56 45.55 -39.07 12.01
CA VAL A 56 44.72 -40.29 12.12
C VAL A 56 44.18 -40.64 10.74
N ALA A 57 44.42 -41.88 10.32
CA ALA A 57 44.03 -42.45 9.04
C ALA A 57 42.52 -42.76 8.96
N SER A 58 41.92 -42.57 7.77
CA SER A 58 40.99 -43.54 7.16
C SER A 58 40.68 -43.16 5.71
N LEU A 59 41.24 -43.97 4.82
CA LEU A 59 40.74 -44.47 3.53
C LEU A 59 39.31 -44.00 3.16
N GLU A 60 39.11 -43.29 2.04
CA GLU A 60 37.91 -43.33 1.17
C GLU A 60 38.12 -42.40 -0.05
N GLU A 61 38.90 -42.83 -1.05
CA GLU A 61 39.20 -42.00 -2.24
C GLU A 61 38.84 -42.64 -3.59
N LYS A 62 37.82 -43.50 -3.62
CA LYS A 62 37.31 -44.09 -4.89
C LYS A 62 35.88 -43.70 -5.29
N ASP A 63 35.11 -43.06 -4.41
CA ASP A 63 33.68 -42.81 -4.63
C ASP A 63 33.31 -41.42 -5.18
N ALA A 64 34.19 -40.44 -5.10
CA ALA A 64 33.92 -39.08 -5.57
C ALA A 64 33.56 -38.97 -7.06
N PRO A 65 34.29 -39.60 -8.01
CA PRO A 65 33.96 -39.49 -9.43
C PRO A 65 32.67 -40.26 -9.81
N GLN A 66 32.35 -41.34 -9.10
CA GLN A 66 31.12 -42.11 -9.35
C GLN A 66 29.87 -41.35 -8.91
N LYS A 67 29.94 -40.62 -7.79
CA LYS A 67 28.86 -39.76 -7.31
C LYS A 67 28.53 -38.64 -8.31
N GLN A 68 29.55 -38.02 -8.92
CA GLN A 68 29.34 -37.00 -9.95
C GLN A 68 28.69 -37.57 -11.22
N LEU A 69 29.06 -38.77 -11.64
CA LEU A 69 28.46 -39.44 -12.81
C LEU A 69 26.97 -39.72 -12.58
N LEU A 70 26.61 -40.21 -11.39
CA LEU A 70 25.22 -40.46 -11.01
C LEU A 70 24.39 -39.18 -11.00
N GLU A 71 24.95 -38.08 -10.48
CA GLU A 71 24.29 -36.78 -10.49
C GLU A 71 24.06 -36.26 -11.92
N LEU A 72 25.06 -36.34 -12.78
CA LEU A 72 24.96 -35.94 -14.19
C LEU A 72 23.92 -36.76 -14.94
N ARG A 73 23.86 -38.07 -14.71
CA ARG A 73 22.84 -38.96 -15.29
C ARG A 73 21.43 -38.56 -14.81
N GLY A 74 21.28 -38.22 -13.53
CA GLY A 74 20.02 -37.72 -12.98
C GLY A 74 19.58 -36.39 -13.58
N ARG A 75 20.53 -35.46 -13.79
CA ARG A 75 20.27 -34.17 -14.45
C ARG A 75 19.86 -34.36 -15.91
N LEU A 76 20.53 -35.25 -16.65
CA LEU A 76 20.19 -35.57 -18.04
C LEU A 76 18.77 -36.17 -18.17
N GLY A 77 18.39 -37.05 -17.25
CA GLY A 77 17.02 -37.61 -17.21
C GLY A 77 15.93 -36.55 -17.00
N LYS A 78 16.19 -35.53 -16.18
CA LYS A 78 15.28 -34.40 -15.97
C LYS A 78 15.13 -33.52 -17.22
N ILE A 79 16.23 -33.31 -17.95
CA ILE A 79 16.19 -32.55 -19.21
C ILE A 79 15.36 -33.31 -20.23
N HIS A 80 15.55 -34.63 -20.36
CA HIS A 80 14.80 -35.44 -21.31
C HIS A 80 13.30 -35.44 -21.01
N SER A 81 12.90 -35.51 -19.74
CA SER A 81 11.48 -35.44 -19.36
C SER A 81 10.86 -34.06 -19.64
N LEU A 82 11.61 -32.97 -19.42
CA LEU A 82 11.16 -31.62 -19.76
C LEU A 82 10.97 -31.45 -21.27
N VAL A 83 11.93 -31.94 -22.06
CA VAL A 83 11.86 -31.92 -23.53
C VAL A 83 10.65 -32.72 -24.03
N GLN A 84 10.38 -33.89 -23.44
CA GLN A 84 9.22 -34.70 -23.82
C GLN A 84 7.90 -34.04 -23.45
N LYS A 85 7.85 -33.34 -22.31
CA LYS A 85 6.68 -32.57 -21.88
C LYS A 85 6.39 -31.38 -22.81
N ILE A 86 7.43 -30.71 -23.28
CA ILE A 86 7.34 -29.64 -24.27
C ILE A 86 6.92 -30.21 -25.65
N LYS A 87 7.48 -31.35 -26.04
CA LYS A 87 7.13 -32.04 -27.31
C LYS A 87 5.67 -32.51 -27.33
N GLY A 88 5.16 -33.00 -26.20
CA GLY A 88 3.76 -33.40 -26.03
C GLY A 88 2.80 -32.22 -25.88
N GLY A 89 3.26 -31.10 -25.32
CA GLY A 89 2.47 -29.87 -25.16
C GLY A 89 2.22 -29.07 -26.45
N ALA A 90 2.90 -29.41 -27.55
CA ALA A 90 2.63 -28.81 -28.86
C ALA A 90 1.35 -29.34 -29.53
N ALA A 91 0.81 -30.47 -29.08
CA ALA A 91 -0.45 -31.04 -29.58
C ALA A 91 -1.68 -30.62 -28.75
N ASP A 92 -1.47 -30.05 -27.56
CA ASP A 92 -2.54 -29.64 -26.63
C ASP A 92 -2.81 -28.12 -26.66
N LEU A 93 -2.04 -27.38 -27.48
CA LEU A 93 -2.38 -26.04 -27.91
C LEU A 93 -3.00 -26.11 -29.31
N GLU A 94 -4.19 -25.53 -29.48
CA GLU A 94 -4.83 -25.27 -30.77
C GLU A 94 -5.70 -26.39 -31.37
N SER A 95 -6.83 -26.70 -30.70
CA SER A 95 -8.07 -26.71 -31.47
C SER A 95 -8.25 -25.29 -32.02
N SER A 96 -7.87 -25.04 -33.27
CA SER A 96 -8.02 -23.75 -33.97
C SER A 96 -9.42 -23.12 -33.80
N GLY A 97 -10.43 -23.96 -33.54
CA GLY A 97 -11.79 -23.54 -33.16
C GLY A 97 -11.85 -22.70 -31.88
N ASP A 98 -11.02 -22.99 -30.87
CA ASP A 98 -11.02 -22.31 -29.58
C ASP A 98 -10.35 -20.94 -29.65
N LEU A 99 -9.25 -20.79 -30.41
CA LEU A 99 -8.64 -19.49 -30.61
C LEU A 99 -9.57 -18.57 -31.43
N LYS A 100 -10.20 -19.12 -32.47
CA LYS A 100 -11.16 -18.39 -33.32
C LYS A 100 -12.41 -17.98 -32.54
N SER A 101 -12.90 -18.83 -31.62
CA SER A 101 -14.04 -18.51 -30.77
C SER A 101 -13.70 -17.41 -29.75
N ARG A 102 -12.52 -17.47 -29.13
CA ARG A 102 -12.00 -16.44 -28.22
C ARG A 102 -11.83 -15.10 -28.92
N LEU A 103 -11.30 -15.09 -30.15
CA LEU A 103 -11.15 -13.86 -30.94
C LEU A 103 -12.51 -13.24 -31.30
N LYS A 104 -13.49 -14.06 -31.69
CA LYS A 104 -14.87 -13.58 -31.96
C LYS A 104 -15.50 -12.99 -30.70
N ARG A 105 -15.33 -13.63 -29.54
CA ARG A 105 -15.82 -13.13 -28.25
C ARG A 105 -15.18 -11.79 -27.87
N ALA A 106 -13.87 -11.64 -28.08
CA ALA A 106 -13.16 -10.39 -27.81
C ALA A 106 -13.71 -9.22 -28.66
N ARG A 107 -13.91 -9.44 -29.97
CA ARG A 107 -14.50 -8.44 -30.87
C ARG A 107 -15.93 -8.06 -30.48
N LEU A 108 -16.74 -9.04 -30.05
CA LEU A 108 -18.10 -8.77 -29.57
C LEU A 108 -18.09 -7.87 -28.32
N LEU A 109 -17.20 -8.17 -27.36
CA LEU A 109 -17.06 -7.38 -26.14
C LEU A 109 -16.59 -5.95 -26.44
N GLU A 110 -15.65 -5.78 -27.37
CA GLU A 110 -15.17 -4.47 -27.81
C GLU A 110 -16.30 -3.61 -28.40
N SER A 111 -17.15 -4.21 -29.26
CA SER A 111 -18.34 -3.54 -29.80
C SER A 111 -19.32 -3.13 -28.71
N GLN A 112 -19.61 -4.03 -27.75
CA GLN A 112 -20.49 -3.73 -26.61
C GLN A 112 -19.94 -2.59 -25.73
N ILE A 113 -18.63 -2.55 -25.49
CA ILE A 113 -17.99 -1.46 -24.74
C ILE A 113 -18.13 -0.13 -25.50
N ARG A 114 -17.90 -0.13 -26.81
CA ARG A 114 -18.04 1.07 -27.64
C ARG A 114 -19.49 1.56 -27.68
N GLN A 115 -20.48 0.66 -27.77
CA GLN A 115 -21.90 1.02 -27.70
C GLN A 115 -22.27 1.61 -26.34
N ARG A 116 -21.86 0.99 -25.23
CA ARG A 116 -22.09 1.54 -23.88
C ARG A 116 -21.42 2.89 -23.63
N LYS A 117 -20.29 3.17 -24.29
CA LYS A 117 -19.61 4.47 -24.21
C LYS A 117 -20.31 5.56 -25.03
N LEU A 118 -21.01 5.21 -26.10
CA LEU A 118 -21.71 6.16 -26.97
C LEU A 118 -23.18 6.38 -26.58
N SER A 119 -23.81 5.44 -25.86
CA SER A 119 -25.11 5.68 -25.23
C SER A 119 -24.91 6.57 -23.99
N PRO A 120 -25.62 7.71 -23.85
CA PRO A 120 -25.69 8.45 -22.60
C PRO A 120 -26.19 7.51 -21.51
N LYS A 121 -25.37 7.34 -20.47
CA LYS A 121 -25.57 6.38 -19.39
C LYS A 121 -26.75 6.86 -18.52
N GLU A 122 -27.94 6.33 -18.76
CA GLU A 122 -28.93 6.19 -17.69
C GLU A 122 -28.34 5.28 -16.60
N GLU A 123 -28.64 5.68 -15.38
CA GLU A 123 -28.04 5.29 -14.12
C GLU A 123 -27.82 3.77 -13.97
N ARG A 124 -26.55 3.35 -13.91
CA ARG A 124 -26.18 2.02 -13.40
C ARG A 124 -25.20 2.18 -12.25
N LYS A 125 -25.73 1.97 -11.03
CA LYS A 125 -24.98 1.71 -9.79
C LYS A 125 -24.09 0.48 -9.97
N GLU A 126 -22.80 0.70 -10.17
CA GLU A 126 -21.68 -0.18 -9.81
C GLU A 126 -20.45 0.73 -9.57
N PRO A 127 -19.52 0.35 -8.66
CA PRO A 127 -18.79 1.29 -7.83
C PRO A 127 -17.88 2.16 -8.68
N GLU A 128 -18.26 3.44 -8.79
CA GLU A 128 -17.43 4.44 -9.44
C GLU A 128 -16.08 4.50 -8.73
N SER A 129 -15.05 4.28 -9.54
CA SER A 129 -13.68 4.67 -9.27
C SER A 129 -13.63 6.01 -8.55
N THR A 130 -12.96 6.02 -7.41
CA THR A 130 -12.72 7.12 -6.47
C THR A 130 -12.06 8.38 -7.06
N ALA A 131 -11.86 8.46 -8.38
CA ALA A 131 -11.17 9.57 -9.03
C ALA A 131 -12.05 10.83 -9.20
N GLU A 132 -13.33 10.71 -9.56
CA GLU A 132 -14.17 11.88 -9.89
C GLU A 132 -14.81 12.57 -8.66
N THR A 133 -14.80 11.88 -7.51
CA THR A 133 -15.16 12.47 -6.21
C THR A 133 -13.95 12.99 -5.44
N SER A 134 -12.73 12.68 -5.90
CA SER A 134 -11.47 13.08 -5.25
C SER A 134 -11.30 14.60 -5.26
N GLU A 135 -11.46 15.27 -6.40
CA GLU A 135 -11.12 16.70 -6.55
C GLU A 135 -11.85 17.64 -5.59
N LYS A 136 -13.08 17.29 -5.19
CA LYS A 136 -13.95 18.10 -4.31
C LYS A 136 -13.54 18.01 -2.84
N VAL A 137 -12.75 17.02 -2.46
CA VAL A 137 -12.36 16.75 -1.08
C VAL A 137 -11.02 17.43 -0.77
N PRO A 138 -10.85 18.05 0.43
CA PRO A 138 -9.59 18.66 0.81
C PRO A 138 -8.37 17.75 0.60
N ALA A 139 -7.26 18.33 0.15
CA ALA A 139 -6.04 17.59 -0.20
C ALA A 139 -5.51 16.74 0.97
N TYR A 140 -5.54 17.27 2.20
CA TYR A 140 -5.07 16.56 3.40
C TYR A 140 -5.84 15.26 3.65
N GLN A 141 -7.12 15.19 3.26
CA GLN A 141 -7.95 14.01 3.42
C GLN A 141 -7.71 13.00 2.30
N ARG A 142 -7.44 13.47 1.08
CA ARG A 142 -7.14 12.61 -0.07
C ARG A 142 -5.83 11.87 0.09
N PHE A 143 -4.79 12.60 0.46
CA PHE A 143 -3.42 12.08 0.51
C PHE A 143 -3.00 11.65 1.92
N HIS A 144 -3.95 11.52 2.84
CA HIS A 144 -3.72 11.16 4.23
C HIS A 144 -2.88 9.88 4.39
N THR A 145 -3.15 8.83 3.60
CA THR A 145 -2.42 7.55 3.69
C THR A 145 -0.97 7.65 3.24
N LEU A 146 -0.65 8.62 2.37
CA LEU A 146 0.70 8.84 1.86
C LEU A 146 1.54 9.69 2.82
N ALA A 147 0.89 10.46 3.69
CA ALA A 147 1.54 11.36 4.64
C ALA A 147 1.82 10.69 6.00
N GLU A 148 1.42 9.44 6.20
CA GLU A 148 1.64 8.73 7.47
C GLU A 148 3.01 8.06 7.45
N ASP A 149 3.84 8.38 8.45
CA ASP A 149 5.19 7.83 8.62
C ASP A 149 5.20 6.35 9.09
N VAL A 150 4.02 5.79 9.31
CA VAL A 150 3.84 4.41 9.75
C VAL A 150 4.15 3.48 8.55
N PRO A 151 4.91 2.38 8.77
CA PRO A 151 5.14 1.38 7.72
C PRO A 151 3.81 1.02 7.04
N PRO A 152 3.79 0.81 5.70
CA PRO A 152 2.58 0.62 4.90
C PRO A 152 1.88 -0.68 5.30
N SER A 153 1.21 -0.61 6.43
CA SER A 153 0.29 -1.57 7.00
C SER A 153 -1.10 -1.21 6.51
N LEU A 154 -2.11 -1.96 6.94
CA LEU A 154 -3.50 -1.73 6.57
C LEU A 154 -4.03 -0.41 7.19
N LEU A 155 -3.61 0.72 6.63
CA LEU A 155 -4.00 2.05 7.07
C LEU A 155 -5.43 2.34 6.63
N LEU A 156 -6.20 2.81 7.59
CA LEU A 156 -7.59 3.15 7.38
C LEU A 156 -7.69 4.48 6.60
N PRO A 157 -8.55 4.59 5.56
CA PRO A 157 -8.79 5.87 4.89
C PRO A 157 -9.30 6.94 5.85
N TYR A 158 -8.98 8.21 5.59
CA TYR A 158 -9.25 9.32 6.53
C TYR A 158 -10.70 9.39 7.03
N LYS A 159 -11.68 9.17 6.15
CA LYS A 159 -13.12 9.18 6.52
C LYS A 159 -13.43 8.19 7.65
N TYR A 160 -12.83 7.01 7.57
CA TYR A 160 -13.02 5.97 8.56
C TYR A 160 -12.11 6.17 9.77
N LYS A 161 -10.93 6.81 9.64
CA LYS A 161 -10.12 7.21 10.81
C LYS A 161 -10.89 8.16 11.73
N VAL A 162 -11.50 9.19 11.16
CA VAL A 162 -12.33 10.14 11.92
C VAL A 162 -13.50 9.42 12.59
N LEU A 163 -14.15 8.49 11.89
CA LEU A 163 -15.26 7.72 12.46
C LEU A 163 -14.81 6.79 13.59
N ALA A 164 -13.66 6.12 13.44
CA ALA A 164 -13.07 5.28 14.48
C ALA A 164 -12.70 6.10 15.73
N GLU A 165 -12.19 7.31 15.55
CA GLU A 165 -11.90 8.24 16.65
C GLU A 165 -13.18 8.68 17.38
N MET A 166 -14.25 8.99 16.62
CA MET A 166 -15.57 9.29 17.18
C MET A 166 -16.15 8.08 17.93
N PHE A 167 -15.99 6.86 17.41
CA PHE A 167 -16.41 5.63 18.07
C PHE A 167 -15.72 5.46 19.41
N ARG A 168 -14.38 5.57 19.46
CA ARG A 168 -13.62 5.45 20.72
C ARG A 168 -14.07 6.46 21.77
N SER A 169 -14.34 7.70 21.35
CA SER A 169 -14.84 8.74 22.27
C SER A 169 -16.24 8.43 22.76
N THR A 170 -17.11 7.94 21.87
CA THR A 170 -18.47 7.52 22.21
C THR A 170 -18.45 6.37 23.21
N ASP A 171 -17.68 5.32 22.93
CA ASP A 171 -17.54 4.13 23.76
C ASP A 171 -17.06 4.50 25.18
N THR A 172 -16.03 5.34 25.26
CA THR A 172 -15.51 5.85 26.55
C THR A 172 -16.59 6.59 27.34
N LEU A 173 -17.36 7.46 26.70
CA LEU A 173 -18.40 8.26 27.37
C LEU A 173 -19.60 7.40 27.79
N VAL A 174 -20.03 6.48 26.93
CA VAL A 174 -21.13 5.57 27.23
C VAL A 174 -20.76 4.66 28.38
N ALA A 175 -19.55 4.07 28.37
CA ALA A 175 -19.03 3.26 29.47
C ALA A 175 -18.97 4.08 30.76
N MET A 176 -18.43 5.31 30.70
CA MET A 176 -18.32 6.17 31.88
C MET A 176 -19.70 6.49 32.46
N MET A 177 -20.69 6.85 31.65
CA MET A 177 -22.05 7.17 32.13
C MET A 177 -22.78 5.93 32.65
N PHE A 178 -22.64 4.79 31.97
CA PHE A 178 -23.22 3.52 32.38
C PHE A 178 -22.70 3.05 33.74
N ASN A 179 -21.38 3.17 33.97
CA ASN A 179 -20.74 2.75 35.22
C ASN A 179 -21.25 3.52 36.46
N ARG A 180 -21.79 4.72 36.27
CA ARG A 180 -22.37 5.57 37.34
C ARG A 180 -23.91 5.58 37.32
N LEU A 181 -24.52 4.65 36.57
CA LEU A 181 -25.97 4.51 36.41
C LEU A 181 -26.65 5.80 35.92
N GLU A 182 -25.93 6.60 35.12
CA GLU A 182 -26.46 7.81 34.53
C GLU A 182 -27.16 7.50 33.22
N ALA A 183 -28.34 8.10 33.00
CA ALA A 183 -29.07 7.95 31.74
C ALA A 183 -28.23 8.46 30.55
N VAL A 184 -27.90 7.53 29.64
CA VAL A 184 -27.14 7.78 28.41
C VAL A 184 -28.06 8.37 27.36
N THR A 185 -28.05 9.69 27.22
CA THR A 185 -28.84 10.40 26.20
C THR A 185 -27.94 10.94 25.09
N PHE A 186 -28.49 11.05 23.89
CA PHE A 186 -27.73 11.56 22.73
C PHE A 186 -27.15 12.96 22.98
N ALA A 187 -27.88 13.86 23.63
CA ALA A 187 -27.39 15.21 23.93
C ALA A 187 -26.11 15.21 24.77
N LYS A 188 -26.03 14.32 25.77
CA LYS A 188 -24.85 14.18 26.64
C LYS A 188 -23.67 13.57 25.88
N VAL A 189 -23.92 12.51 25.12
CA VAL A 189 -22.90 11.88 24.26
C VAL A 189 -22.39 12.87 23.22
N LYS A 190 -23.27 13.62 22.55
CA LYS A 190 -22.90 14.63 21.56
C LYS A 190 -21.99 15.69 22.15
N LYS A 191 -22.36 16.26 23.31
CA LYS A 191 -21.52 17.24 24.00
C LYS A 191 -20.15 16.65 24.35
N GLY A 192 -20.12 15.48 24.99
CA GLY A 192 -18.87 14.84 25.40
C GLY A 192 -17.96 14.48 24.22
N VAL A 193 -18.50 13.92 23.14
CA VAL A 193 -17.71 13.56 21.95
C VAL A 193 -17.15 14.81 21.28
N GLN A 194 -17.93 15.89 21.17
CA GLN A 194 -17.47 17.17 20.63
C GLN A 194 -16.38 17.81 21.51
N GLU A 195 -16.49 17.67 22.82
CA GLU A 195 -15.50 18.17 23.77
C GLU A 195 -14.18 17.38 23.69
N MET A 196 -14.25 16.06 23.56
CA MET A 196 -13.08 15.19 23.44
C MET A 196 -12.38 15.31 22.08
N THR A 197 -13.14 15.18 20.99
CA THR A 197 -12.56 15.13 19.62
C THR A 197 -12.39 16.50 18.97
N ARG A 198 -13.00 17.55 19.54
CA ARG A 198 -13.07 18.91 18.94
C ARG A 198 -13.63 18.91 17.52
N LYS A 199 -14.40 17.88 17.15
CA LYS A 199 -15.02 17.69 15.83
C LYS A 199 -16.54 17.70 15.96
N ARG A 200 -17.24 18.08 14.89
CA ARG A 200 -18.70 18.07 14.86
C ARG A 200 -19.23 16.64 14.96
N PHE A 201 -20.15 16.39 15.90
CA PHE A 201 -20.80 15.10 16.09
C PHE A 201 -22.32 15.22 15.94
N GLU A 202 -22.92 14.31 15.18
CA GLU A 202 -24.35 14.31 14.81
C GLU A 202 -24.87 12.87 14.80
N GLU A 203 -26.19 12.70 14.85
CA GLU A 203 -26.83 11.37 14.88
C GLU A 203 -26.47 10.50 13.67
N ARG A 204 -26.23 11.11 12.52
CA ARG A 204 -25.73 10.41 11.32
C ARG A 204 -24.42 9.66 11.56
N HIS A 205 -23.53 10.18 12.42
CA HIS A 205 -22.27 9.52 12.74
C HIS A 205 -22.49 8.31 13.67
N LEU A 206 -23.44 8.40 14.61
CA LEU A 206 -23.88 7.24 15.39
C LEU A 206 -24.54 6.19 14.49
N GLY A 207 -25.35 6.62 13.51
CA GLY A 207 -25.91 5.73 12.49
C GLY A 207 -24.82 4.98 11.72
N GLN A 208 -23.73 5.66 11.36
CA GLN A 208 -22.57 5.04 10.72
C GLN A 208 -21.79 4.07 11.62
N ILE A 209 -21.73 4.34 12.93
CA ILE A 209 -21.11 3.44 13.91
C ILE A 209 -21.95 2.19 14.15
N LYS A 210 -23.28 2.32 14.06
CA LYS A 210 -24.23 1.22 14.21
C LYS A 210 -24.31 0.32 12.98
N ALA A 211 -24.15 0.90 11.79
CA ALA A 211 -24.27 0.22 10.50
C ALA A 211 -23.14 -0.80 10.27
#